data_AF-A0A0H4J1U4-F1
#
_entry.id   AF-A0A0H4J1U4-F1
#
_cell.length_a   1.000
_cell.length_b   1.000
_cell.length_c   1.000
_cell.angle_alpha   90.00
_cell.angle_beta   90.00
_cell.angle_gamma   90.00
#
_symmetry.space_group_name_H-M   'P 1'
#
loop_
_entity.id
_entity.type
_entity.pdbx_description
1 polymer ?
#
loop_
_entity_poly.entity_id
_entity_poly.type
_entity_poly.pdbx_seq_one_letter_code
_entity_poly.pdbx_strand_id
1 'polypeptide(L)'
;MTKTLTRKQIIFRLSYLITVISNLYAYQNIFAAEFWIILLLLIIPLAIRYDKEKYNSLSLSIVSFITASIFIFKPSFFTTIFIFIWINFFLAIYINYKFNYQLNMNAVNWSRLIKFLTSTIFIVTIIFLIIPRFQVTLISNKNQKNDIGLEDTLNLQNDSFISTEKNEIYKIKIDGSLKKIPYWKVFVLSNYDNFEWSKNQESLEYIPKSINFDENYSYKIIKNKNISQKNLPVLGNYPIKSGVHKNKITVDGELILDKKLINQYTEVVIQSSESIEVERTINYSHEKKSKLTQWAIDEYQKINDERDFVDFINNYFKKNFKYKINDLGLNKNNPIDSFFFDKKNGSCTHFASTMAHILRANDIPANVVIGYVGGEWNNFGKFMTVFSDNAHAWVEAKINNQWVYVDPTSYVDSTGLNHVEFNFFDQNLNKSLLENISDYISFLDITISKKIMNYGYSKKNSSQFIDYIEILLFISVPGFFILLIIYIYRNIKEFELHPLNRLEKNYRQILIKQGHKINPQNSLHVMEFSKNTSHETKQKIRLINRKILELKYGLNKNYSEIKAVTSLIKSELRDK
;
A
#
# COMPACT_ATOMS: atom_id res chain seq x y z
N MET A 1 -23.87 -48.45 -15.59
CA MET A 1 -24.99 -47.54 -15.89
C MET A 1 -24.45 -46.13 -16.11
N THR A 2 -24.33 -45.71 -17.36
CA THR A 2 -23.95 -44.35 -17.76
C THR A 2 -25.12 -43.41 -17.47
N LYS A 3 -25.06 -42.63 -16.38
CA LYS A 3 -26.04 -41.56 -16.11
C LYS A 3 -25.97 -40.55 -17.26
N THR A 4 -27.04 -40.48 -18.06
CA THR A 4 -27.19 -39.48 -19.12
C THR A 4 -27.20 -38.08 -18.50
N LEU A 5 -26.38 -37.18 -19.05
CA LEU A 5 -26.28 -35.79 -18.59
C LEU A 5 -27.58 -35.05 -18.88
N THR A 6 -28.13 -34.38 -17.87
CA THR A 6 -29.34 -33.56 -18.05
C THR A 6 -29.04 -32.32 -18.91
N ARG A 7 -30.03 -31.81 -19.65
CA ARG A 7 -29.90 -30.64 -20.53
C ARG A 7 -29.30 -29.41 -19.83
N LYS A 8 -29.66 -29.20 -18.55
CA LYS A 8 -29.08 -28.14 -17.69
C LYS A 8 -27.57 -28.33 -17.44
N GLN A 9 -27.11 -29.58 -17.31
CA GLN A 9 -25.69 -29.88 -17.11
C GLN A 9 -24.87 -29.72 -18.39
N ILE A 10 -25.46 -29.99 -19.55
CA ILE A 10 -24.82 -29.77 -20.86
C ILE A 10 -24.67 -28.27 -21.11
N ILE A 11 -25.74 -27.49 -20.89
CA ILE A 11 -25.70 -26.02 -21.04
C ILE A 11 -24.65 -25.40 -20.13
N PHE A 12 -24.61 -25.79 -18.85
CA PHE A 12 -23.59 -25.31 -17.91
C PHE A 12 -22.16 -25.66 -18.34
N ARG A 13 -21.93 -26.88 -18.84
CA ARG A 13 -20.60 -27.32 -19.31
C ARG A 13 -20.17 -26.54 -20.56
N LEU A 14 -21.09 -26.29 -21.49
CA LEU A 14 -20.81 -25.50 -22.70
C LEU A 14 -20.55 -24.03 -22.35
N SER A 15 -21.36 -23.40 -21.49
CA SER A 15 -21.15 -22.02 -21.05
C SER A 15 -19.83 -21.85 -20.29
N TYR A 16 -19.48 -22.84 -19.46
CA TYR A 16 -18.21 -22.89 -18.75
C TYR A 16 -17.02 -23.03 -19.71
N LEU A 17 -17.10 -23.96 -20.67
CA LEU A 17 -16.06 -24.18 -21.68
C LEU A 17 -15.84 -22.92 -22.53
N ILE A 18 -16.93 -22.26 -22.95
CA ILE A 18 -16.86 -20.97 -23.66
C ILE A 18 -16.17 -19.92 -22.80
N THR A 19 -16.50 -19.83 -21.50
CA THR A 19 -15.87 -18.86 -20.59
C THR A 19 -14.36 -19.12 -20.40
N VAL A 20 -13.94 -20.38 -20.30
CA VAL A 20 -12.52 -20.76 -20.22
C VAL A 20 -11.80 -20.41 -21.53
N ILE A 21 -12.39 -20.73 -22.69
CA ILE A 21 -11.81 -20.42 -24.01
C ILE A 21 -11.74 -18.91 -24.24
N SER A 22 -12.77 -18.16 -23.87
CA SER A 22 -12.77 -16.69 -23.93
C SER A 22 -11.68 -16.08 -23.03
N ASN A 23 -11.44 -16.63 -21.83
CA ASN A 23 -10.33 -16.17 -20.98
C ASN A 23 -8.95 -16.51 -21.56
N LEU A 24 -8.79 -17.71 -22.15
CA LEU A 24 -7.57 -18.11 -22.85
C LEU A 24 -7.27 -17.21 -24.06
N TYR A 25 -8.31 -16.73 -24.75
CA TYR A 25 -8.17 -15.80 -25.87
C TYR A 25 -7.90 -14.36 -25.41
N ALA A 26 -8.54 -13.92 -24.31
CA ALA A 26 -8.40 -12.56 -23.78
C ALA A 26 -7.02 -12.31 -23.15
N TYR A 27 -6.43 -13.31 -22.49
CA TYR A 27 -5.10 -13.20 -21.89
C TYR A 27 -4.02 -13.72 -22.82
N GLN A 28 -3.31 -12.81 -23.48
CA GLN A 28 -2.19 -13.14 -24.37
C GLN A 28 -0.95 -13.68 -23.64
N ASN A 29 -0.88 -13.54 -22.29
CA ASN A 29 0.27 -13.97 -21.50
C ASN A 29 -0.10 -15.02 -20.44
N ILE A 30 0.16 -16.29 -20.75
CA ILE A 30 -0.05 -17.44 -19.85
C ILE A 30 0.93 -17.41 -18.65
N PHE A 31 2.02 -16.65 -18.71
CA PHE A 31 2.96 -16.50 -17.59
C PHE A 31 2.56 -15.43 -16.57
N ALA A 32 1.49 -14.67 -16.83
CA ALA A 32 0.98 -13.67 -15.91
C ALA A 32 0.31 -14.33 -14.68
N ALA A 33 0.47 -13.75 -13.48
CA ALA A 33 -0.15 -14.31 -12.28
C ALA A 33 -1.69 -14.21 -12.32
N GLU A 34 -2.21 -13.15 -12.93
CA GLU A 34 -3.63 -12.89 -13.14
C GLU A 34 -4.31 -14.03 -13.91
N PHE A 35 -3.62 -14.56 -14.93
CA PHE A 35 -4.09 -15.68 -15.74
C PHE A 35 -4.37 -16.92 -14.87
N TRP A 36 -3.41 -17.32 -14.03
CA TRP A 36 -3.55 -18.51 -13.17
C TRP A 36 -4.60 -18.32 -12.08
N ILE A 37 -4.76 -17.10 -11.55
CA ILE A 37 -5.78 -16.81 -10.54
C ILE A 37 -7.19 -16.85 -11.13
N ILE A 38 -7.39 -16.32 -12.33
CA ILE A 38 -8.66 -16.42 -13.04
C ILE A 38 -8.98 -17.89 -13.33
N LEU A 39 -8.00 -18.68 -13.76
CA LEU A 39 -8.19 -20.12 -13.96
C LEU A 39 -8.63 -20.81 -12.66
N LEU A 40 -8.01 -20.47 -11.52
CA LEU A 40 -8.39 -21.00 -10.22
C LEU A 40 -9.81 -20.59 -9.79
N LEU A 41 -10.19 -19.33 -10.04
CA LEU A 41 -11.55 -18.84 -9.80
C LEU A 41 -12.59 -19.61 -10.63
N LEU A 42 -12.26 -19.94 -11.88
CA LEU A 42 -13.11 -20.76 -12.75
C LEU A 42 -13.22 -22.21 -12.25
N ILE A 43 -12.21 -22.74 -11.56
CA ILE A 43 -12.28 -24.09 -10.97
C ILE A 43 -13.20 -24.13 -9.74
N ILE A 44 -13.48 -23.01 -9.06
CA ILE A 44 -14.30 -23.00 -7.82
C ILE A 44 -15.69 -23.64 -8.01
N PRO A 45 -16.53 -23.28 -9.01
CA PRO A 45 -17.86 -23.86 -9.15
C PRO A 45 -17.82 -25.37 -9.46
N LEU A 46 -16.80 -25.82 -10.20
CA LEU A 46 -16.55 -27.24 -10.44
C LEU A 46 -16.14 -27.95 -9.16
N ALA A 47 -15.23 -27.36 -8.40
CA ALA A 47 -14.78 -27.87 -7.12
C ALA A 47 -15.94 -27.98 -6.13
N ILE A 48 -16.78 -26.96 -5.99
CA ILE A 48 -17.99 -26.99 -5.15
C ILE A 48 -18.97 -28.08 -5.61
N ARG A 49 -19.14 -28.24 -6.92
CA ARG A 49 -20.05 -29.26 -7.47
C ARG A 49 -19.52 -30.67 -7.23
N TYR A 50 -18.22 -30.88 -7.34
CA TYR A 50 -17.55 -32.16 -7.09
C TYR A 50 -17.48 -32.44 -5.58
N ASP A 51 -17.32 -31.40 -4.76
CA ASP A 51 -17.30 -31.47 -3.29
C ASP A 51 -18.61 -31.97 -2.67
N LYS A 52 -19.71 -31.98 -3.45
CA LYS A 52 -20.97 -32.66 -3.05
C LYS A 52 -20.76 -34.15 -2.77
N GLU A 53 -19.67 -34.75 -3.26
CA GLU A 53 -19.25 -36.10 -2.90
C GLU A 53 -18.19 -36.08 -1.78
N LYS A 54 -18.70 -35.87 -0.56
CA LYS A 54 -18.20 -36.43 0.71
C LYS A 54 -17.10 -35.69 1.51
N TYR A 55 -16.38 -34.67 1.02
CA TYR A 55 -15.24 -34.15 1.81
C TYR A 55 -15.06 -32.62 2.01
N ASN A 56 -15.73 -31.74 1.25
CA ASN A 56 -15.69 -30.26 1.36
C ASN A 56 -14.28 -29.61 1.45
N SER A 57 -13.21 -30.38 1.23
CA SER A 57 -11.82 -29.96 1.43
C SER A 57 -11.25 -29.27 0.19
N LEU A 58 -11.79 -29.60 -0.98
CA LEU A 58 -11.28 -29.10 -2.25
C LEU A 58 -11.62 -27.62 -2.40
N SER A 59 -12.87 -27.23 -2.15
CA SER A 59 -13.29 -25.83 -2.15
C SER A 59 -12.50 -24.97 -1.16
N LEU A 60 -12.25 -25.48 0.06
CA LEU A 60 -11.44 -24.79 1.07
C LEU A 60 -9.99 -24.56 0.60
N SER A 61 -9.37 -25.57 -0.01
CA SER A 61 -7.99 -25.48 -0.51
C SER A 61 -7.86 -24.42 -1.60
N ILE A 62 -8.83 -24.34 -2.52
CA ILE A 62 -8.83 -23.37 -3.62
C ILE A 62 -9.05 -21.96 -3.09
N VAL A 63 -10.01 -21.75 -2.18
CA VAL A 63 -10.24 -20.44 -1.55
C VAL A 63 -9.00 -19.98 -0.76
N SER A 64 -8.34 -20.89 -0.03
CA SER A 64 -7.12 -20.59 0.71
C SER A 64 -5.97 -20.22 -0.23
N PHE A 65 -5.83 -20.92 -1.36
CA PHE A 65 -4.81 -20.65 -2.36
C PHE A 65 -5.05 -19.30 -3.07
N ILE A 66 -6.29 -18.98 -3.42
CA ILE A 66 -6.67 -17.66 -3.98
C ILE A 66 -6.45 -16.54 -2.97
N THR A 67 -6.71 -16.79 -1.69
CA THR A 67 -6.40 -15.81 -0.64
C THR A 67 -4.89 -15.60 -0.53
N ALA A 68 -4.11 -16.68 -0.57
CA ALA A 68 -2.65 -16.62 -0.55
C ALA A 68 -2.06 -15.94 -1.79
N SER A 69 -2.72 -16.01 -2.95
CA SER A 69 -2.22 -15.40 -4.19
C SER A 69 -2.20 -13.87 -4.15
N ILE A 70 -2.96 -13.24 -3.25
CA ILE A 70 -2.86 -11.79 -2.96
C ILE A 70 -1.42 -11.39 -2.62
N PHE A 71 -0.65 -12.28 -1.98
CA PHE A 71 0.75 -12.04 -1.63
C PHE A 71 1.65 -11.83 -2.87
N ILE A 72 1.29 -12.43 -4.01
CA ILE A 72 2.06 -12.30 -5.26
C ILE A 72 2.04 -10.84 -5.74
N PHE A 73 0.92 -10.15 -5.59
CA PHE A 73 0.75 -8.78 -6.07
C PHE A 73 1.20 -7.72 -5.08
N LYS A 74 0.95 -7.94 -3.78
CA LYS A 74 1.26 -6.96 -2.73
C LYS A 74 1.92 -7.66 -1.52
N PRO A 75 3.21 -8.03 -1.62
CA PRO A 75 3.94 -8.59 -0.49
C PRO A 75 4.22 -7.47 0.53
N SER A 76 3.45 -7.47 1.62
CA SER A 76 3.59 -6.51 2.72
C SER A 76 3.38 -7.23 4.05
N PHE A 77 3.78 -6.59 5.15
CA PHE A 77 3.58 -7.18 6.47
C PHE A 77 2.10 -7.40 6.77
N PHE A 78 1.27 -6.40 6.48
CA PHE A 78 -0.17 -6.45 6.74
C PHE A 78 -0.91 -7.43 5.83
N THR A 79 -0.51 -7.57 4.55
CA THR A 79 -1.09 -8.60 3.69
C THR A 79 -0.77 -10.00 4.21
N THR A 80 0.41 -10.21 4.79
CA THR A 80 0.76 -11.49 5.45
C THR A 80 -0.14 -11.77 6.64
N ILE A 81 -0.33 -10.79 7.54
CA ILE A 81 -1.25 -10.93 8.68
C ILE A 81 -2.67 -11.22 8.20
N PHE A 82 -3.15 -10.46 7.22
CA PHE A 82 -4.48 -10.62 6.64
C PHE A 82 -4.66 -12.05 6.12
N ILE A 83 -3.73 -12.54 5.27
CA ILE A 83 -3.78 -13.90 4.73
C ILE A 83 -3.77 -14.93 5.86
N PHE A 84 -2.92 -14.75 6.88
CA PHE A 84 -2.87 -15.66 8.02
C PHE A 84 -4.21 -15.71 8.77
N ILE A 85 -4.80 -14.56 9.11
CA ILE A 85 -6.10 -14.49 9.79
C ILE A 85 -7.19 -15.14 8.94
N TRP A 86 -7.23 -14.83 7.65
CA TRP A 86 -8.24 -15.35 6.74
C TRP A 86 -8.16 -16.86 6.53
N ILE A 87 -6.96 -17.40 6.33
CA ILE A 87 -6.77 -18.85 6.20
C ILE A 87 -7.21 -19.56 7.49
N ASN A 88 -6.82 -19.05 8.67
CA ASN A 88 -7.24 -19.63 9.94
C ASN A 88 -8.76 -19.53 10.17
N PHE A 89 -9.37 -18.42 9.76
CA PHE A 89 -10.82 -18.23 9.84
C PHE A 89 -11.56 -19.26 8.97
N PHE A 90 -11.15 -19.45 7.71
CA PHE A 90 -11.75 -20.45 6.83
C PHE A 90 -11.51 -21.87 7.33
N LEU A 91 -10.33 -22.17 7.86
CA LEU A 91 -10.03 -23.46 8.48
C LEU A 91 -10.93 -23.73 9.69
N ALA A 92 -11.19 -22.71 10.52
CA ALA A 92 -12.10 -22.82 11.66
C ALA A 92 -13.55 -23.08 11.23
N ILE A 93 -14.03 -22.38 10.19
CA ILE A 93 -15.35 -22.65 9.58
C ILE A 93 -15.41 -24.09 9.07
N TYR A 94 -14.37 -24.54 8.36
CA TYR A 94 -14.31 -25.90 7.83
C TYR A 94 -14.36 -26.97 8.92
N ILE A 95 -13.56 -26.80 9.98
CA ILE A 95 -13.54 -27.73 11.12
C ILE A 95 -14.91 -27.78 11.78
N ASN A 96 -15.54 -26.62 12.01
CA ASN A 96 -16.88 -26.54 12.59
C ASN A 96 -17.90 -27.25 11.70
N TYR A 97 -17.94 -26.93 10.41
CA TYR A 97 -18.86 -27.54 9.45
C TYR A 97 -18.68 -29.06 9.33
N LYS A 98 -17.43 -29.55 9.25
CA LYS A 98 -17.15 -30.97 8.99
C LYS A 98 -17.28 -31.85 10.21
N PHE A 99 -16.77 -31.39 11.35
CA PHE A 99 -16.71 -32.20 12.56
C PHE A 99 -17.85 -31.89 13.53
N ASN A 100 -18.74 -30.95 13.18
CA ASN A 100 -19.76 -30.38 14.07
C ASN A 100 -19.15 -30.01 15.44
N TYR A 101 -17.87 -29.64 15.40
CA TYR A 101 -17.04 -29.52 16.58
C TYR A 101 -17.35 -28.18 17.24
N GLN A 102 -18.12 -28.23 18.32
CA GLN A 102 -18.22 -27.10 19.22
C GLN A 102 -16.88 -26.97 19.93
N LEU A 103 -16.17 -25.85 19.70
CA LEU A 103 -14.92 -25.51 20.39
C LEU A 103 -15.14 -25.53 21.90
N ASN A 104 -14.92 -26.68 22.53
CA ASN A 104 -14.96 -26.81 23.97
C ASN A 104 -13.57 -26.42 24.51
N MET A 105 -13.39 -25.13 24.78
CA MET A 105 -12.10 -24.55 25.19
C MET A 105 -11.57 -25.14 26.51
N ASN A 106 -12.40 -25.83 27.29
CA ASN A 106 -12.00 -26.55 28.52
C ASN A 106 -11.30 -27.89 28.22
N ALA A 107 -11.41 -28.41 26.99
CA ALA A 107 -10.71 -29.61 26.55
C ALA A 107 -9.34 -29.31 25.91
N VAL A 108 -8.98 -28.03 25.75
CA VAL A 108 -7.70 -27.62 25.16
C VAL A 108 -6.58 -27.89 26.15
N ASN A 109 -5.68 -28.80 25.79
CA ASN A 109 -4.46 -29.03 26.56
C ASN A 109 -3.45 -27.90 26.28
N TRP A 110 -3.55 -26.83 27.07
CA TRP A 110 -2.70 -25.64 26.94
C TRP A 110 -1.20 -25.94 27.01
N SER A 111 -0.78 -26.94 27.79
CA SER A 111 0.62 -27.35 27.87
C SER A 111 1.14 -27.86 26.52
N ARG A 112 0.37 -28.73 25.85
CA ARG A 112 0.74 -29.24 24.51
C ARG A 112 0.72 -28.14 23.46
N LEU A 113 -0.27 -27.25 23.52
CA LEU A 113 -0.39 -26.13 22.58
C LEU A 113 0.77 -25.15 22.74
N ILE A 114 1.15 -24.78 23.96
CA ILE A 114 2.31 -23.92 24.23
C ILE A 114 3.59 -24.60 23.72
N LYS A 115 3.83 -25.87 24.06
CA LYS A 115 5.00 -26.62 23.57
C LYS A 115 5.09 -26.69 22.05
N PHE A 116 3.94 -26.87 21.38
CA PHE A 116 3.87 -26.87 19.93
C PHE A 116 4.18 -25.49 19.34
N LEU A 117 3.60 -24.43 19.90
CA LEU A 117 3.85 -23.05 19.45
C LEU A 117 5.31 -22.65 19.67
N THR A 118 5.89 -22.93 20.84
CA THR A 118 7.30 -22.63 21.12
C THR A 118 8.23 -23.40 20.20
N SER A 119 7.94 -24.68 19.93
CA SER A 119 8.75 -25.48 18.99
C SER A 119 8.64 -24.94 17.56
N THR A 120 7.43 -24.57 17.12
CA THR A 120 7.21 -23.97 15.80
C THR A 120 7.94 -22.63 15.68
N ILE A 121 7.84 -21.75 16.67
CA ILE A 121 8.56 -20.46 16.68
C ILE A 121 10.07 -20.69 16.64
N PHE A 122 10.58 -21.67 17.38
CA PHE A 122 12.01 -22.01 17.36
C PHE A 122 12.47 -22.46 15.98
N ILE A 123 11.75 -23.39 15.36
CA ILE A 123 12.06 -23.87 13.99
C ILE A 123 11.96 -22.73 12.98
N VAL A 124 10.90 -21.93 13.02
CA VAL A 124 10.71 -20.77 12.13
C VAL A 124 11.84 -19.76 12.30
N THR A 125 12.30 -19.52 13.52
CA THR A 125 13.43 -18.63 13.81
C THR A 125 14.71 -19.17 13.18
N ILE A 126 15.02 -20.46 13.36
CA ILE A 126 16.20 -21.09 12.72
C ILE A 126 16.13 -20.98 11.20
N ILE A 127 14.99 -21.32 10.59
CA ILE A 127 14.77 -21.23 9.15
C ILE A 127 14.96 -19.79 8.67
N PHE A 128 14.41 -18.82 9.39
CA PHE A 128 14.51 -17.40 9.08
C PHE A 128 15.96 -16.87 9.16
N LEU A 129 16.78 -17.41 10.06
CA LEU A 129 18.19 -17.06 10.16
C LEU A 129 19.03 -17.68 9.03
N ILE A 130 18.69 -18.89 8.59
CA ILE A 130 19.46 -19.64 7.57
C ILE A 130 19.09 -19.23 6.15
N ILE A 131 17.81 -18.97 5.85
CA ILE A 131 17.35 -18.72 4.49
C ILE A 131 17.68 -17.27 4.06
N PRO A 132 18.50 -17.08 3.00
CA PRO A 132 18.75 -15.76 2.44
C PRO A 132 17.46 -15.19 1.87
N ARG A 133 17.18 -13.93 2.20
CA ARG A 133 15.93 -13.29 1.78
C ARG A 133 16.04 -12.76 0.37
N PHE A 134 15.42 -13.46 -0.57
CA PHE A 134 15.32 -13.01 -1.95
C PHE A 134 14.07 -12.16 -2.14
N GLN A 135 14.24 -10.99 -2.77
CA GLN A 135 13.14 -10.14 -3.26
C GLN A 135 12.67 -10.52 -4.66
N VAL A 136 13.32 -11.50 -5.28
CA VAL A 136 13.02 -11.90 -6.64
C VAL A 136 11.91 -12.94 -6.60
N THR A 137 10.72 -12.54 -7.02
CA THR A 137 9.68 -13.49 -7.43
C THR A 137 10.24 -14.33 -8.57
N LEU A 138 10.31 -15.66 -8.38
CA LEU A 138 10.68 -16.63 -9.43
C LEU A 138 9.82 -16.49 -10.69
N ILE A 139 8.60 -15.97 -10.52
CA ILE A 139 7.72 -15.55 -11.61
C ILE A 139 8.07 -14.09 -11.94
N SER A 140 9.01 -13.93 -12.88
CA SER A 140 9.28 -12.63 -13.48
C SER A 140 8.02 -12.18 -14.22
N ASN A 141 7.37 -11.12 -13.72
CA ASN A 141 6.30 -10.44 -14.44
C ASN A 141 6.93 -9.61 -15.60
N LYS A 142 7.51 -10.31 -16.58
CA LYS A 142 8.28 -9.76 -17.71
C LYS A 142 7.42 -8.87 -18.64
N ASN A 143 6.10 -8.82 -18.39
CA ASN A 143 5.12 -8.12 -19.21
C ASN A 143 4.39 -6.97 -18.50
N GLN A 144 4.90 -6.45 -17.37
CA GLN A 144 4.61 -5.04 -17.05
C GLN A 144 5.40 -4.17 -18.03
N LYS A 145 4.89 -4.08 -19.26
CA LYS A 145 5.39 -3.23 -20.34
C LYS A 145 5.16 -1.74 -20.07
N ASN A 146 4.58 -1.39 -18.92
CA ASN A 146 4.58 -0.04 -18.40
C ASN A 146 5.62 -0.02 -17.29
N ASP A 147 6.88 0.24 -17.64
CA ASP A 147 7.81 0.75 -16.65
C ASP A 147 7.15 2.00 -16.06
N ILE A 148 6.78 1.95 -14.79
CA ILE A 148 6.12 3.06 -14.08
C ILE A 148 7.13 4.21 -13.83
N GLY A 149 8.33 4.10 -14.40
CA GLY A 149 9.41 5.07 -14.32
C GLY A 149 9.31 6.15 -15.39
N LEU A 150 10.21 7.12 -15.28
CA LEU A 150 10.41 8.13 -16.31
C LEU A 150 11.32 7.58 -17.40
N GLU A 151 11.08 8.01 -18.63
CA GLU A 151 11.96 7.77 -19.77
C GLU A 151 12.96 8.94 -19.91
N ASP A 152 14.07 8.68 -20.61
CA ASP A 152 15.10 9.69 -20.93
C ASP A 152 14.80 10.48 -22.22
N THR A 153 13.56 10.39 -22.70
CA THR A 153 13.03 11.18 -23.80
C THR A 153 11.64 11.73 -23.49
N LEU A 154 11.21 12.74 -24.27
CA LEU A 154 9.91 13.37 -24.13
C LEU A 154 9.36 13.76 -25.49
N ASN A 155 8.31 13.09 -25.91
CA ASN A 155 7.71 13.27 -27.22
C ASN A 155 6.45 14.16 -27.13
N LEU A 156 6.41 15.23 -27.92
CA LEU A 156 5.27 16.17 -27.95
C LEU A 156 4.00 15.60 -28.59
N GLN A 157 4.08 14.49 -29.32
CA GLN A 157 2.93 13.83 -29.92
C GLN A 157 2.31 12.77 -29.00
N ASN A 158 3.04 12.34 -27.96
CA ASN A 158 2.62 11.30 -27.04
C ASN A 158 3.04 11.64 -25.60
N ASP A 159 2.07 12.04 -24.77
CA ASP A 159 2.26 12.36 -23.36
C ASP A 159 2.36 11.09 -22.47
N SER A 160 2.99 10.01 -22.96
CA SER A 160 3.09 8.74 -22.24
C SER A 160 3.83 8.83 -20.91
N PHE A 161 4.61 9.88 -20.68
CA PHE A 161 5.29 10.12 -19.41
C PHE A 161 4.33 10.55 -18.28
N ILE A 162 3.15 11.10 -18.59
CA ILE A 162 2.17 11.51 -17.58
C ILE A 162 1.34 10.29 -17.18
N SER A 163 1.55 9.83 -15.96
CA SER A 163 0.73 8.77 -15.39
C SER A 163 -0.57 9.35 -14.83
N THR A 164 -1.72 8.82 -15.25
CA THR A 164 -3.01 9.09 -14.61
C THR A 164 -3.26 8.18 -13.41
N GLU A 165 -2.46 7.14 -13.24
CA GLU A 165 -2.54 6.23 -12.10
C GLU A 165 -1.63 6.70 -10.98
N LYS A 166 -2.12 6.59 -9.74
CA LYS A 166 -1.37 6.92 -8.53
C LYS A 166 -0.60 5.72 -8.00
N ASN A 167 0.57 5.45 -8.58
CA ASN A 167 1.45 4.37 -8.15
C ASN A 167 2.62 4.90 -7.30
N GLU A 168 2.90 4.29 -6.14
CA GLU A 168 4.07 4.66 -5.32
C GLU A 168 5.39 4.41 -6.09
N ILE A 169 6.27 5.42 -6.15
CA ILE A 169 7.57 5.35 -6.83
C ILE A 169 8.71 5.40 -5.80
N TYR A 170 8.78 6.49 -5.04
CA TYR A 170 9.81 6.72 -4.01
C TYR A 170 9.18 7.00 -2.66
N LYS A 171 9.86 6.58 -1.60
CA LYS A 171 9.65 7.16 -0.26
C LYS A 171 10.95 7.81 0.19
N ILE A 172 10.87 9.10 0.49
CA ILE A 172 12.03 9.97 0.73
C ILE A 172 11.90 10.57 2.13
N LYS A 173 12.86 10.26 3.00
CA LYS A 173 12.97 10.86 4.32
C LYS A 173 13.90 12.06 4.25
N ILE A 174 13.40 13.24 4.57
CA ILE A 174 14.15 14.49 4.48
C ILE A 174 14.61 14.88 5.89
N ASP A 175 15.88 15.26 6.02
CA ASP A 175 16.42 15.77 7.27
C ASP A 175 16.08 17.27 7.35
N GLY A 176 15.26 17.66 8.33
CA GLY A 176 14.81 19.06 8.50
C GLY A 176 13.44 19.35 7.86
N SER A 177 13.20 20.62 7.54
CA SER A 177 11.95 21.10 6.93
C SER A 177 12.22 21.73 5.56
N LEU A 178 11.55 21.25 4.52
CA LEU A 178 11.35 21.97 3.26
C LEU A 178 10.50 23.24 3.48
N LYS A 179 10.95 24.36 2.89
CA LYS A 179 10.18 25.62 2.87
C LYS A 179 9.28 25.74 1.64
N LYS A 180 9.62 25.04 0.56
CA LYS A 180 8.97 25.07 -0.75
C LYS A 180 8.55 23.67 -1.17
N ILE A 181 7.61 23.60 -2.12
CA ILE A 181 7.26 22.33 -2.78
C ILE A 181 8.52 21.77 -3.46
N PRO A 182 8.87 20.50 -3.20
CA PRO A 182 10.10 19.92 -3.74
C PRO A 182 9.95 19.56 -5.22
N TYR A 183 10.94 19.96 -6.02
CA TYR A 183 11.12 19.54 -7.41
C TYR A 183 12.21 18.47 -7.47
N TRP A 184 11.82 17.22 -7.75
CA TRP A 184 12.68 16.05 -7.80
C TRP A 184 13.18 15.82 -9.24
N LYS A 185 14.31 16.44 -9.59
CA LYS A 185 14.95 16.28 -10.90
C LYS A 185 15.42 14.85 -11.11
N VAL A 186 15.14 14.25 -12.27
CA VAL A 186 15.62 12.89 -12.63
C VAL A 186 16.42 12.91 -13.93
N PHE A 187 15.89 13.55 -14.97
CA PHE A 187 16.51 13.68 -16.28
C PHE A 187 16.56 15.13 -16.73
N VAL A 188 17.63 15.49 -17.42
CA VAL A 188 17.75 16.77 -18.13
C VAL A 188 17.90 16.50 -19.62
N LEU A 189 16.95 17.02 -20.40
CA LEU A 189 16.85 16.85 -21.83
C LEU A 189 17.25 18.15 -22.51
N SER A 190 18.46 18.17 -23.06
CA SER A 190 19.01 19.32 -23.76
C SER A 190 18.83 19.22 -25.28
N ASN A 191 18.72 18.02 -25.84
CA ASN A 191 18.63 17.84 -27.29
C ASN A 191 17.17 17.84 -27.72
N TYR A 192 16.89 18.50 -28.84
CA TYR A 192 15.56 18.51 -29.44
C TYR A 192 15.70 18.19 -30.94
N ASP A 193 15.01 17.13 -31.37
CA ASP A 193 14.90 16.73 -32.78
C ASP A 193 13.54 16.07 -33.03
N ASN A 194 12.94 16.31 -34.20
CA ASN A 194 11.67 15.69 -34.63
C ASN A 194 10.54 15.65 -33.56
N PHE A 195 10.29 16.77 -32.87
CA PHE A 195 9.28 16.91 -31.81
C PHE A 195 9.55 16.09 -30.55
N GLU A 196 10.78 15.61 -30.37
CA GLU A 196 11.21 14.82 -29.23
C GLU A 196 12.42 15.47 -28.55
N TRP A 197 12.31 15.62 -27.23
CA TRP A 197 13.44 15.98 -26.39
C TRP A 197 14.17 14.72 -25.95
N SER A 198 15.50 14.78 -25.93
CA SER A 198 16.34 13.67 -25.50
C SER A 198 17.56 14.15 -24.73
N LYS A 199 18.14 13.23 -23.96
CA LYS A 199 19.36 13.47 -23.20
C LYS A 199 20.59 13.62 -24.12
N ASN A 200 21.53 14.47 -23.73
CA ASN A 200 22.85 14.50 -24.36
C ASN A 200 23.71 13.29 -23.92
N GLN A 201 24.08 12.44 -24.88
CA GLN A 201 24.86 11.22 -24.63
C GLN A 201 26.29 11.52 -24.17
N GLU A 202 26.84 12.69 -24.50
CA GLU A 202 28.20 13.11 -24.14
C GLU A 202 28.27 13.87 -22.79
N SER A 203 27.35 13.61 -21.87
CA SER A 203 27.40 14.23 -20.54
C SER A 203 28.62 13.73 -19.76
N LEU A 204 29.68 14.54 -19.76
CA LEU A 204 30.90 14.33 -18.97
C LEU A 204 30.57 14.32 -17.48
N GLU A 205 31.37 13.60 -16.71
CA GLU A 205 31.32 13.69 -15.26
C GLU A 205 31.92 15.03 -14.84
N TYR A 206 31.21 15.77 -13.99
CA TYR A 206 31.62 17.11 -13.56
C TYR A 206 31.69 17.18 -12.04
N ILE A 207 32.69 17.92 -11.54
CA ILE A 207 32.85 18.21 -10.12
C ILE A 207 32.83 19.74 -10.00
N PRO A 208 31.85 20.33 -9.29
CA PRO A 208 31.76 21.78 -9.17
C PRO A 208 32.98 22.38 -8.44
N LYS A 209 33.43 23.55 -8.92
CA LYS A 209 34.64 24.24 -8.41
C LYS A 209 34.47 24.84 -7.01
N SER A 210 33.24 25.16 -6.60
CA SER A 210 32.94 25.66 -5.25
C SER A 210 31.62 25.07 -4.76
N ILE A 211 31.57 24.69 -3.48
CA ILE A 211 30.38 24.11 -2.84
C ILE A 211 30.08 24.98 -1.62
N ASN A 212 29.00 25.76 -1.70
CA ASN A 212 28.47 26.44 -0.52
C ASN A 212 27.64 25.44 0.30
N PHE A 213 27.98 25.27 1.57
CA PHE A 213 27.37 24.24 2.43
C PHE A 213 26.10 24.69 3.16
N ASP A 214 25.77 25.98 3.12
CA ASP A 214 24.71 26.58 3.94
C ASP A 214 23.28 26.32 3.40
N GLU A 215 23.14 26.02 2.10
CA GLU A 215 21.84 25.74 1.44
C GLU A 215 21.76 24.30 0.92
N ASN A 216 22.11 23.35 1.80
CA ASN A 216 22.14 21.94 1.46
C ASN A 216 20.91 21.18 1.97
N TYR A 217 20.39 20.30 1.13
CA TYR A 217 19.42 19.29 1.49
C TYR A 217 20.14 17.99 1.84
N SER A 218 19.76 17.37 2.96
CA SER A 218 20.13 16.01 3.30
C SER A 218 18.88 15.17 3.35
N TYR A 219 18.82 14.10 2.56
CA TYR A 219 17.66 13.22 2.51
C TYR A 219 18.06 11.79 2.19
N LYS A 220 17.14 10.86 2.45
CA LYS A 220 17.34 9.42 2.29
C LYS A 220 16.19 8.83 1.50
N ILE A 221 16.50 8.20 0.39
CA ILE A 221 15.53 7.34 -0.31
C ILE A 221 15.46 6.04 0.50
N ILE A 222 14.33 5.78 1.15
CA ILE A 222 14.12 4.63 2.05
C ILE A 222 13.31 3.50 1.40
N LYS A 223 12.59 3.83 0.32
CA LYS A 223 11.93 2.86 -0.55
C LYS A 223 12.04 3.34 -2.00
N ASN A 224 12.44 2.44 -2.88
CA ASN A 224 12.43 2.64 -4.33
C ASN A 224 11.72 1.44 -4.97
N LYS A 225 10.67 1.67 -5.76
CA LYS A 225 10.06 0.59 -6.55
C LYS A 225 11.09 0.06 -7.57
N ASN A 226 10.87 -1.14 -8.09
CA ASN A 226 11.80 -1.80 -9.02
C ASN A 226 11.78 -1.17 -10.43
N ILE A 227 11.99 0.14 -10.53
CA ILE A 227 11.99 0.92 -11.78
C ILE A 227 13.24 0.55 -12.59
N SER A 228 13.12 0.36 -13.91
CA SER A 228 14.27 0.05 -14.78
C SER A 228 15.38 1.11 -14.74
N GLN A 229 15.01 2.38 -14.52
CA GLN A 229 15.93 3.51 -14.54
C GLN A 229 17.02 3.45 -13.46
N LYS A 230 18.22 3.89 -13.83
CA LYS A 230 19.38 4.02 -12.93
C LYS A 230 19.48 5.39 -12.26
N ASN A 231 18.74 6.38 -12.77
CA ASN A 231 18.74 7.74 -12.26
C ASN A 231 17.91 7.82 -10.98
N LEU A 232 18.49 8.49 -9.97
CA LEU A 232 17.80 8.80 -8.72
C LEU A 232 17.31 10.25 -8.72
N PRO A 233 16.18 10.53 -8.03
CA PRO A 233 15.69 11.90 -7.89
C PRO A 233 16.65 12.77 -7.06
N VAL A 234 16.97 13.94 -7.61
CA VAL A 234 17.80 14.98 -7.01
C VAL A 234 16.94 16.18 -6.64
N LEU A 235 17.01 16.61 -5.38
CA LEU A 235 16.39 17.86 -4.93
C LEU A 235 17.38 19.01 -5.07
N GLY A 236 16.93 20.18 -5.55
CA GLY A 236 17.80 21.35 -5.73
C GLY A 236 18.54 21.35 -7.07
N ASN A 237 19.69 22.03 -7.12
CA ASN A 237 20.43 22.29 -8.36
C ASN A 237 21.46 21.20 -8.70
N TYR A 238 22.12 20.62 -7.70
CA TYR A 238 23.18 19.62 -7.93
C TYR A 238 23.37 18.68 -6.74
N PRO A 239 23.63 17.37 -6.96
CA PRO A 239 23.98 16.45 -5.88
C PRO A 239 25.46 16.60 -5.51
N ILE A 240 25.77 16.77 -4.22
CA ILE A 240 27.14 16.90 -3.70
C ILE A 240 27.71 15.53 -3.33
N LYS A 241 26.91 14.71 -2.64
CA LYS A 241 27.36 13.43 -2.11
C LYS A 241 26.24 12.42 -2.15
N SER A 242 26.58 11.19 -2.49
CA SER A 242 25.66 10.06 -2.35
C SER A 242 26.34 8.94 -1.56
N GLY A 243 25.57 8.30 -0.69
CA GLY A 243 26.01 7.17 0.13
C GLY A 243 26.27 5.89 -0.67
N VAL A 244 26.08 5.93 -1.99
CA VAL A 244 26.42 4.81 -2.89
C VAL A 244 27.86 4.97 -3.36
N HIS A 245 28.67 3.94 -3.15
CA HIS A 245 30.11 3.94 -3.50
C HIS A 245 30.42 4.03 -5.01
N LYS A 246 29.42 3.87 -5.88
CA LYS A 246 29.57 3.72 -7.33
C LYS A 246 28.41 4.42 -8.05
N ASN A 247 28.63 5.68 -8.37
CA ASN A 247 27.69 6.55 -9.05
C ASN A 247 28.45 7.48 -10.01
N LYS A 248 27.72 8.07 -10.95
CA LYS A 248 28.17 9.14 -11.83
C LYS A 248 27.24 10.33 -11.65
N ILE A 249 27.81 11.53 -11.57
CA ILE A 249 27.04 12.78 -11.56
C ILE A 249 27.31 13.52 -12.86
N THR A 250 26.26 13.90 -13.59
CA THR A 250 26.39 14.62 -14.86
C THR A 250 26.58 16.13 -14.66
N VAL A 251 27.06 16.81 -15.70
CA VAL A 251 27.12 18.29 -15.75
C VAL A 251 25.78 18.94 -15.38
N ASP A 252 24.67 18.34 -15.80
CA ASP A 252 23.31 18.87 -15.60
C ASP A 252 22.70 18.53 -14.22
N GLY A 253 23.48 17.84 -13.36
CA GLY A 253 23.11 17.52 -11.99
C GLY A 253 22.26 16.25 -11.84
N GLU A 254 22.33 15.32 -12.78
CA GLU A 254 21.66 14.02 -12.65
C GLU A 254 22.55 13.05 -11.85
N LEU A 255 21.94 12.27 -10.95
CA LEU A 255 22.61 11.23 -10.19
C LEU A 255 22.32 9.85 -10.78
N ILE A 256 23.33 9.22 -11.37
CA ILE A 256 23.20 7.93 -12.08
C ILE A 256 23.93 6.85 -11.28
N LEU A 257 23.26 5.73 -11.02
CA LEU A 257 23.86 4.56 -10.39
C LEU A 257 24.54 3.65 -11.42
N ASP A 258 25.70 3.08 -11.10
CA ASP A 258 26.35 2.09 -11.97
C ASP A 258 25.46 0.86 -12.21
N LYS A 259 24.85 0.39 -11.12
CA LYS A 259 23.96 -0.77 -11.06
C LYS A 259 22.61 -0.38 -10.49
N LYS A 260 21.55 -0.97 -11.05
CA LYS A 260 20.18 -0.83 -10.54
C LYS A 260 20.10 -1.32 -9.08
N LEU A 261 19.30 -0.63 -8.28
CA LEU A 261 18.96 -1.09 -6.93
C LEU A 261 18.11 -2.36 -7.04
N ILE A 262 18.66 -3.48 -6.57
CA ILE A 262 17.97 -4.78 -6.58
C ILE A 262 16.96 -4.86 -5.43
N ASN A 263 17.28 -4.21 -4.30
CA ASN A 263 16.45 -4.22 -3.11
C ASN A 263 15.66 -2.90 -2.99
N GLN A 264 14.33 -3.01 -2.93
CA GLN A 264 13.42 -1.87 -2.85
C GLN A 264 13.58 -1.04 -1.56
N TYR A 265 14.19 -1.57 -0.49
CA TYR A 265 14.41 -0.90 0.79
C TYR A 265 15.88 -0.50 1.02
N THR A 266 16.68 -0.43 -0.06
CA THR A 266 18.07 0.04 0.02
C THR A 266 18.06 1.53 0.36
N GLU A 267 18.68 1.90 1.47
CA GLU A 267 18.80 3.31 1.85
C GLU A 267 19.89 4.00 1.05
N VAL A 268 19.52 5.06 0.35
CA VAL A 268 20.46 5.93 -0.34
C VAL A 268 20.40 7.31 0.28
N VAL A 269 21.46 7.67 1.00
CA VAL A 269 21.65 9.04 1.53
C VAL A 269 22.13 9.92 0.39
N ILE A 270 21.47 11.04 0.16
CA ILE A 270 21.84 12.03 -0.84
C ILE A 270 21.95 13.38 -0.14
N GLN A 271 23.05 14.07 -0.41
CA GLN A 271 23.23 15.47 -0.08
C GLN A 271 23.27 16.26 -1.38
N SER A 272 22.47 17.31 -1.48
CA SER A 272 22.38 18.17 -2.65
C SER A 272 22.31 19.63 -2.23
N SER A 273 22.54 20.55 -3.16
CA SER A 273 22.57 21.99 -2.88
C SER A 273 21.68 22.76 -3.84
N GLU A 274 21.13 23.87 -3.34
CA GLU A 274 20.38 24.85 -4.14
C GLU A 274 21.29 25.94 -4.74
N SER A 275 22.44 26.25 -4.13
CA SER A 275 23.22 27.47 -4.44
C SER A 275 24.47 27.28 -5.29
N ILE A 276 24.66 26.12 -5.93
CA ILE A 276 25.88 25.90 -6.72
C ILE A 276 25.78 26.63 -8.07
N GLU A 277 26.77 27.48 -8.37
CA GLU A 277 27.07 27.91 -9.74
C GLU A 277 27.62 26.71 -10.52
N VAL A 278 26.71 25.92 -11.10
CA VAL A 278 27.06 24.80 -11.97
C VAL A 278 27.01 25.27 -13.42
N GLU A 279 28.07 25.03 -14.18
CA GLU A 279 27.95 25.03 -15.64
C GLU A 279 27.03 23.88 -16.05
N ARG A 280 26.04 24.15 -16.90
CA ARG A 280 25.14 23.12 -17.47
C ARG A 280 25.35 23.05 -18.97
N THR A 281 24.80 22.00 -19.59
CA THR A 281 24.77 21.88 -21.04
C THR A 281 24.08 23.10 -21.65
N ILE A 282 24.83 23.87 -22.42
CA ILE A 282 24.33 25.02 -23.17
C ILE A 282 23.87 24.52 -24.53
N ASN A 283 22.57 24.66 -24.81
CA ASN A 283 22.00 24.33 -26.10
C ASN A 283 20.96 25.38 -26.50
N TYR A 284 21.11 25.88 -27.73
CA TYR A 284 20.23 26.87 -28.35
C TYR A 284 19.37 26.26 -29.46
N SER A 285 19.45 24.94 -29.71
CA SER A 285 18.72 24.26 -30.77
C SER A 285 17.22 24.43 -30.57
N HIS A 286 16.58 25.04 -31.56
CA HIS A 286 15.15 25.29 -31.60
C HIS A 286 14.63 25.14 -33.04
N GLU A 287 13.32 25.07 -33.20
CA GLU A 287 12.67 24.94 -34.50
C GLU A 287 12.76 26.27 -35.31
N LYS A 288 13.76 26.38 -36.18
CA LYS A 288 14.09 27.63 -36.90
C LYS A 288 13.00 28.14 -37.86
N LYS A 289 12.04 27.30 -38.27
CA LYS A 289 10.97 27.66 -39.23
C LYS A 289 9.57 27.77 -38.59
N SER A 290 9.48 27.72 -37.27
CA SER A 290 8.20 27.81 -36.56
C SER A 290 7.74 29.27 -36.42
N LYS A 291 6.41 29.49 -36.44
CA LYS A 291 5.80 30.81 -36.17
C LYS A 291 6.12 31.29 -34.75
N LEU A 292 6.25 30.36 -33.80
CA LEU A 292 6.60 30.65 -32.42
C LEU A 292 7.96 31.34 -32.32
N THR A 293 8.96 30.86 -33.08
CA THR A 293 10.31 31.40 -33.06
C THR A 293 10.31 32.88 -33.47
N GLN A 294 9.60 33.24 -34.54
CA GLN A 294 9.49 34.64 -34.95
C GLN A 294 8.76 35.48 -33.91
N TRP A 295 7.63 34.98 -33.39
CA TRP A 295 6.87 35.68 -32.35
C TRP A 295 7.71 35.92 -31.09
N ALA A 296 8.51 34.94 -30.68
CA ALA A 296 9.39 35.03 -29.52
C ALA A 296 10.47 36.10 -29.70
N ILE A 297 11.06 36.20 -30.90
CA ILE A 297 12.06 37.23 -31.22
C ILE A 297 11.43 38.63 -31.20
N ASP A 298 10.26 38.78 -31.82
CA ASP A 298 9.57 40.08 -31.92
C ASP A 298 9.15 40.62 -30.54
N GLU A 299 8.67 39.75 -29.64
CA GLU A 299 8.30 40.15 -28.27
C GLU A 299 9.53 40.42 -27.39
N TYR A 300 10.60 39.62 -27.52
CA TYR A 300 11.82 39.84 -26.75
C TYR A 300 12.48 41.18 -27.10
N GLN A 301 12.50 41.58 -28.37
CA GLN A 301 13.01 42.89 -28.80
C GLN A 301 12.32 44.08 -28.12
N LYS A 302 11.04 43.93 -27.73
CA LYS A 302 10.28 44.99 -27.05
C LYS A 302 10.60 45.08 -25.56
N ILE A 303 10.89 43.95 -24.93
CA ILE A 303 11.12 43.83 -23.48
C ILE A 303 12.60 44.05 -23.15
N ASN A 304 13.50 43.41 -23.91
CA ASN A 304 14.96 43.56 -23.84
C ASN A 304 15.57 43.32 -22.44
N ASP A 305 14.96 42.43 -21.65
CA ASP A 305 15.48 41.90 -20.39
C ASP A 305 15.04 40.45 -20.22
N GLU A 306 15.94 39.56 -19.83
CA GLU A 306 15.68 38.11 -19.77
C GLU A 306 14.68 37.73 -18.67
N ARG A 307 14.72 38.42 -17.51
CA ARG A 307 13.82 38.13 -16.38
C ARG A 307 12.42 38.64 -16.67
N ASP A 308 12.32 39.89 -17.11
CA ASP A 308 11.03 40.49 -17.47
C ASP A 308 10.38 39.73 -18.63
N PHE A 309 11.18 39.18 -19.55
CA PHE A 309 10.68 38.32 -20.61
C PHE A 309 10.12 37.00 -20.08
N VAL A 310 10.82 36.30 -19.18
CA VAL A 310 10.29 35.08 -18.54
C VAL A 310 8.97 35.37 -17.82
N ASP A 311 8.89 36.46 -17.06
CA ASP A 311 7.67 36.86 -16.35
C ASP A 311 6.54 37.24 -17.30
N PHE A 312 6.84 37.91 -18.41
CA PHE A 312 5.88 38.18 -19.47
C PHE A 312 5.30 36.89 -20.06
N ILE A 313 6.13 35.90 -20.38
CA ILE A 313 5.69 34.63 -20.95
C ILE A 313 4.86 33.82 -19.95
N ASN A 314 5.29 33.74 -18.69
CA ASN A 314 4.51 33.07 -17.63
C ASN A 314 3.13 33.71 -17.46
N ASN A 315 3.06 35.04 -17.48
CA ASN A 315 1.79 35.78 -17.43
C ASN A 315 0.95 35.57 -18.69
N TYR A 316 1.57 35.44 -19.86
CA TYR A 316 0.89 35.14 -21.12
C TYR A 316 0.25 33.74 -21.09
N PHE A 317 0.99 32.73 -20.60
CA PHE A 317 0.44 31.40 -20.38
C PHE A 317 -0.74 31.42 -19.41
N LYS A 318 -0.57 32.03 -18.24
CA LYS A 318 -1.61 32.15 -17.21
C LYS A 318 -2.92 32.74 -17.74
N LYS A 319 -2.84 33.78 -18.58
CA LYS A 319 -4.03 34.48 -19.10
C LYS A 319 -4.71 33.76 -20.25
N ASN A 320 -3.95 33.08 -21.11
CA ASN A 320 -4.44 32.63 -22.40
C ASN A 320 -4.57 31.11 -22.55
N PHE A 321 -3.99 30.33 -21.65
CA PHE A 321 -3.87 28.87 -21.79
C PHE A 321 -4.60 28.13 -20.68
N LYS A 322 -4.89 26.85 -20.91
CA LYS A 322 -5.41 25.93 -19.89
C LYS A 322 -4.64 24.63 -19.87
N TYR A 323 -4.52 24.05 -18.68
CA TYR A 323 -3.94 22.74 -18.51
C TYR A 323 -4.93 21.63 -18.92
N LYS A 324 -4.48 20.69 -19.76
CA LYS A 324 -5.25 19.52 -20.19
C LYS A 324 -4.29 18.40 -20.60
N ILE A 325 -4.60 17.16 -20.23
CA ILE A 325 -3.76 15.99 -20.58
C ILE A 325 -4.33 15.23 -21.79
N ASN A 326 -5.66 15.12 -21.89
CA ASN A 326 -6.34 14.30 -22.90
C ASN A 326 -7.06 15.15 -23.96
N ASP A 327 -7.28 14.58 -25.14
CA ASP A 327 -8.06 15.18 -26.24
C ASP A 327 -7.60 16.61 -26.58
N LEU A 328 -6.30 16.76 -26.81
CA LEU A 328 -5.70 18.06 -27.17
C LEU A 328 -6.01 18.46 -28.61
N GLY A 329 -6.18 17.46 -29.49
CA GLY A 329 -6.48 17.68 -30.91
C GLY A 329 -5.41 18.49 -31.65
N LEU A 330 -4.16 18.44 -31.17
CA LEU A 330 -3.03 19.17 -31.73
C LEU A 330 -2.67 18.65 -33.13
N ASN A 331 -2.21 19.56 -33.98
CA ASN A 331 -1.63 19.16 -35.25
C ASN A 331 -0.27 18.49 -35.01
N LYS A 332 -0.20 17.19 -35.25
CA LYS A 332 1.01 16.39 -35.01
C LYS A 332 2.21 16.83 -35.85
N ASN A 333 1.99 17.47 -37.00
CA ASN A 333 3.07 17.93 -37.88
C ASN A 333 3.74 19.23 -37.38
N ASN A 334 3.10 19.94 -36.46
CA ASN A 334 3.66 21.14 -35.83
C ASN A 334 2.98 21.33 -34.45
N PRO A 335 3.29 20.47 -33.48
CA PRO A 335 2.58 20.40 -32.22
C PRO A 335 2.79 21.67 -31.37
N ILE A 336 3.95 22.31 -31.48
CA ILE A 336 4.30 23.52 -30.74
C ILE A 336 3.50 24.72 -31.25
N ASP A 337 3.50 25.00 -32.55
CA ASP A 337 2.71 26.12 -33.09
C ASP A 337 1.21 25.88 -32.89
N SER A 338 0.76 24.62 -33.05
CA SER A 338 -0.64 24.27 -32.84
C SER A 338 -1.06 24.45 -31.38
N PHE A 339 -0.19 24.13 -30.43
CA PHE A 339 -0.43 24.39 -29.02
C PHE A 339 -0.49 25.88 -28.73
N PHE A 340 0.49 26.65 -29.22
CA PHE A 340 0.64 28.06 -28.86
C PHE A 340 -0.38 28.99 -29.51
N PHE A 341 -0.64 28.82 -30.81
CA PHE A 341 -1.50 29.72 -31.57
C PHE A 341 -2.95 29.24 -31.69
N ASP A 342 -3.17 27.93 -31.84
CA ASP A 342 -4.49 27.40 -32.18
C ASP A 342 -5.25 26.90 -30.94
N LYS A 343 -4.69 25.92 -30.23
CA LYS A 343 -5.42 25.14 -29.22
C LYS A 343 -5.37 25.77 -27.84
N LYS A 344 -4.23 26.33 -27.44
CA LYS A 344 -3.97 26.92 -26.12
C LYS A 344 -4.34 26.03 -24.93
N ASN A 345 -4.41 24.72 -25.17
CA ASN A 345 -4.67 23.70 -24.16
C ASN A 345 -3.61 22.62 -24.31
N GLY A 346 -2.94 22.24 -23.23
CA GLY A 346 -1.86 21.27 -23.28
C GLY A 346 -1.41 20.82 -21.90
N SER A 347 -0.51 19.85 -21.89
CA SER A 347 0.08 19.27 -20.69
C SER A 347 1.41 19.94 -20.33
N CYS A 348 2.03 19.55 -19.21
CA CYS A 348 3.30 20.15 -18.76
C CYS A 348 4.43 19.99 -19.78
N THR A 349 4.40 18.94 -20.61
CA THR A 349 5.32 18.78 -21.76
C THR A 349 5.19 19.89 -22.78
N HIS A 350 3.97 20.29 -23.11
CA HIS A 350 3.71 21.33 -24.09
C HIS A 350 4.16 22.68 -23.56
N PHE A 351 3.83 23.00 -22.31
CA PHE A 351 4.25 24.24 -21.67
C PHE A 351 5.79 24.32 -21.53
N ALA A 352 6.43 23.28 -21.00
CA ALA A 352 7.89 23.25 -20.83
C ALA A 352 8.62 23.32 -22.17
N SER A 353 8.21 22.54 -23.17
CA SER A 353 8.82 22.55 -24.50
C SER A 353 8.69 23.91 -25.16
N THR A 354 7.48 24.48 -25.16
CA THR A 354 7.21 25.80 -25.76
C THR A 354 8.04 26.88 -25.08
N MET A 355 8.12 26.87 -23.75
CA MET A 355 8.94 27.82 -23.00
C MET A 355 10.43 27.68 -23.34
N ALA A 356 10.97 26.46 -23.39
CA ALA A 356 12.35 26.23 -23.79
C ALA A 356 12.63 26.72 -25.23
N HIS A 357 11.69 26.52 -26.16
CA HIS A 357 11.81 27.04 -27.53
C HIS A 357 11.80 28.57 -27.61
N ILE A 358 10.89 29.24 -26.87
CA ILE A 358 10.81 30.71 -26.81
C ILE A 358 12.13 31.31 -26.30
N LEU A 359 12.71 30.70 -25.27
CA LEU A 359 13.99 31.15 -24.70
C LEU A 359 15.15 30.91 -25.66
N ARG A 360 15.25 29.70 -26.23
CA ARG A 360 16.31 29.35 -27.18
C ARG A 360 16.27 30.16 -28.47
N ALA A 361 15.09 30.63 -28.90
CA ALA A 361 14.94 31.53 -30.04
C ALA A 361 15.61 32.89 -29.82
N ASN A 362 15.86 33.27 -28.57
CA ASN A 362 16.45 34.54 -28.15
C ASN A 362 17.85 34.36 -27.54
N ASP A 363 18.56 33.30 -27.94
CA ASP A 363 19.91 32.98 -27.45
C ASP A 363 20.01 32.82 -25.91
N ILE A 364 18.89 32.49 -25.25
CA ILE A 364 18.87 32.13 -23.83
C ILE A 364 19.00 30.59 -23.74
N PRO A 365 20.08 30.04 -23.15
CA PRO A 365 20.21 28.61 -22.95
C PRO A 365 19.08 28.08 -22.07
N ALA A 366 18.38 27.04 -22.53
CA ALA A 366 17.31 26.41 -21.77
C ALA A 366 17.31 24.89 -22.00
N ASN A 367 17.01 24.08 -21.00
CA ASN A 367 16.84 22.62 -21.12
C ASN A 367 15.50 22.21 -20.51
N VAL A 368 14.90 21.15 -21.04
CA VAL A 368 13.70 20.56 -20.44
C VAL A 368 14.12 19.57 -19.35
N VAL A 369 13.55 19.67 -18.18
CA VAL A 369 13.81 18.78 -17.04
C VAL A 369 12.58 17.91 -16.80
N ILE A 370 12.80 16.62 -16.57
CA ILE A 370 11.74 15.67 -16.23
C ILE A 370 12.04 15.06 -14.87
N GLY A 371 10.99 14.97 -14.06
CA GLY A 371 11.10 14.50 -12.70
C GLY A 371 9.74 14.36 -12.06
N TYR A 372 9.70 14.60 -10.76
CA TYR A 372 8.46 14.61 -9.98
C TYR A 372 8.35 15.91 -9.20
N VAL A 373 7.15 16.45 -9.05
CA VAL A 373 6.91 17.64 -8.23
C VAL A 373 6.01 17.32 -7.05
N GLY A 374 6.42 17.74 -5.86
CA GLY A 374 5.69 17.50 -4.62
C GLY A 374 5.83 16.07 -4.11
N GLY A 375 4.69 15.52 -3.70
CA GLY A 375 4.56 14.24 -3.01
C GLY A 375 3.70 14.37 -1.74
N GLU A 376 3.27 13.24 -1.20
CA GLU A 376 2.42 13.21 0.00
C GLU A 376 3.24 12.98 1.25
N TRP A 377 3.12 13.91 2.20
CA TRP A 377 3.84 13.82 3.45
C TRP A 377 3.15 12.88 4.44
N ASN A 378 3.94 12.00 5.04
CA ASN A 378 3.54 11.11 6.11
C ASN A 378 4.08 11.62 7.45
N ASN A 379 3.18 12.10 8.31
CA ASN A 379 3.56 12.71 9.58
C ASN A 379 4.08 11.73 10.64
N PHE A 380 3.64 10.46 10.61
CA PHE A 380 4.10 9.45 11.56
C PHE A 380 5.53 9.00 11.27
N GLY A 381 5.84 8.74 10.00
CA GLY A 381 7.15 8.27 9.56
C GLY A 381 8.14 9.37 9.19
N LYS A 382 7.69 10.62 9.08
CA LYS A 382 8.47 11.79 8.63
C LYS A 382 9.16 11.53 7.30
N PHE A 383 8.41 11.03 6.34
CA PHE A 383 8.87 10.81 4.97
C PHE A 383 7.79 11.27 4.01
N MET A 384 8.20 11.56 2.78
CA MET A 384 7.31 11.88 1.68
C MET A 384 7.21 10.69 0.73
N THR A 385 6.00 10.42 0.25
CA THR A 385 5.75 9.45 -0.81
C THR A 385 5.59 10.19 -2.13
N VAL A 386 6.44 9.88 -3.10
CA VAL A 386 6.36 10.38 -4.47
C VAL A 386 5.65 9.32 -5.31
N PHE A 387 4.62 9.75 -6.02
CA PHE A 387 3.78 8.89 -6.86
C PHE A 387 4.03 9.16 -8.36
N SER A 388 3.59 8.24 -9.22
CA SER A 388 3.74 8.36 -10.68
C SER A 388 2.95 9.52 -11.28
N ASP A 389 1.81 9.87 -10.70
CA ASP A 389 0.99 11.03 -11.09
C ASP A 389 1.61 12.37 -10.65
N ASN A 390 2.72 12.35 -9.90
CA ASN A 390 3.54 13.52 -9.65
C ASN A 390 4.56 13.80 -10.77
N ALA A 391 4.61 12.97 -11.82
CA ALA A 391 5.50 13.16 -12.95
C ALA A 391 5.25 14.53 -13.60
N HIS A 392 6.33 15.29 -13.81
CA HIS A 392 6.23 16.66 -14.29
C HIS A 392 7.42 17.04 -15.16
N ALA A 393 7.17 17.95 -16.10
CA ALA A 393 8.18 18.56 -16.95
C ALA A 393 8.24 20.07 -16.70
N TRP A 394 9.44 20.61 -16.54
CA TRP A 394 9.70 22.04 -16.39
C TRP A 394 10.95 22.45 -17.16
N VAL A 395 11.32 23.72 -17.12
CA VAL A 395 12.50 24.25 -17.80
C VAL A 395 13.56 24.67 -16.79
N GLU A 396 14.81 24.41 -17.11
CA GLU A 396 15.93 25.15 -16.53
C GLU A 396 16.50 26.09 -17.58
N ALA A 397 16.73 27.35 -17.22
CA ALA A 397 17.21 28.36 -18.14
C ALA A 397 18.31 29.22 -17.51
N LYS A 398 19.27 29.67 -18.33
CA LYS A 398 20.36 30.53 -17.87
C LYS A 398 19.95 31.99 -18.03
N ILE A 399 19.37 32.55 -16.96
CA ILE A 399 18.84 33.92 -16.90
C ILE A 399 19.80 34.81 -16.12
N ASN A 400 20.23 35.93 -16.70
CA ASN A 400 21.23 36.86 -16.16
C ASN A 400 22.49 36.10 -15.68
N ASN A 401 22.97 35.18 -16.53
CA ASN A 401 24.11 34.30 -16.30
C ASN A 401 23.95 33.27 -15.14
N GLN A 402 22.75 33.09 -14.59
CA GLN A 402 22.45 32.11 -13.54
C GLN A 402 21.41 31.09 -13.99
N TRP A 403 21.63 29.82 -13.68
CA TRP A 403 20.64 28.78 -13.98
C TRP A 403 19.49 28.83 -12.97
N VAL A 404 18.29 29.04 -13.47
CA VAL A 404 17.05 29.09 -12.69
C VAL A 404 16.03 28.09 -13.25
N TYR A 405 15.15 27.58 -12.37
CA TYR A 405 14.02 26.78 -12.80
C TYR A 405 12.84 27.68 -13.18
N VAL A 406 12.20 27.35 -14.30
CA VAL A 406 11.02 28.03 -14.82
C VAL A 406 9.96 26.97 -15.07
N ASP A 407 8.84 27.07 -14.35
CA ASP A 407 7.70 26.16 -14.50
C ASP A 407 6.47 26.94 -15.01
N PRO A 408 6.28 27.06 -16.32
CA PRO A 408 5.12 27.74 -16.90
C PRO A 408 3.79 27.08 -16.52
N THR A 409 3.78 25.78 -16.22
CA THR A 409 2.57 25.05 -15.85
C THR A 409 2.03 25.52 -14.51
N SER A 410 2.92 25.82 -13.55
CA SER A 410 2.53 26.28 -12.23
C SER A 410 1.62 27.51 -12.28
N TYR A 411 1.88 28.44 -13.21
CA TYR A 411 1.10 29.68 -13.39
C TYR A 411 -0.30 29.46 -13.99
N VAL A 412 -0.52 28.35 -14.69
CA VAL A 412 -1.77 28.03 -15.40
C VAL A 412 -2.65 27.07 -14.60
N ASP A 413 -2.05 26.09 -13.93
CA ASP A 413 -2.77 25.08 -13.17
C ASP A 413 -3.04 25.56 -11.73
N SER A 414 -4.27 26.03 -11.52
CA SER A 414 -4.78 26.41 -10.19
C SER A 414 -5.04 25.22 -9.25
N THR A 415 -4.89 23.97 -9.71
CA THR A 415 -5.27 22.78 -8.94
C THR A 415 -4.15 22.09 -8.15
N GLY A 416 -2.90 22.59 -8.15
CA GLY A 416 -1.89 21.98 -7.26
C GLY A 416 -0.46 22.49 -7.18
N LEU A 417 -0.01 23.45 -8.00
CA LEU A 417 1.40 23.88 -7.98
C LEU A 417 1.67 25.21 -7.28
N ASN A 418 0.66 26.07 -7.11
CA ASN A 418 0.85 27.43 -6.62
C ASN A 418 0.24 27.69 -5.24
N HIS A 419 1.12 28.11 -4.32
CA HIS A 419 0.84 28.68 -2.99
C HIS A 419 0.42 27.72 -1.87
N VAL A 420 1.23 26.69 -1.63
CA VAL A 420 1.32 26.11 -0.29
C VAL A 420 2.70 26.43 0.26
N GLU A 421 2.79 27.36 1.20
CA GLU A 421 3.90 27.33 2.17
C GLU A 421 3.89 25.90 2.74
N PHE A 422 4.90 25.10 2.40
CA PHE A 422 4.91 23.68 2.73
C PHE A 422 5.27 23.49 4.21
N ASN A 423 4.39 23.96 5.08
CA ASN A 423 4.48 23.73 6.51
C ASN A 423 4.03 22.30 6.79
N PHE A 424 4.98 21.41 7.11
CA PHE A 424 4.73 20.02 7.52
C PHE A 424 3.66 19.89 8.61
N PHE A 425 3.48 20.94 9.41
CA PHE A 425 2.52 20.98 10.50
C PHE A 425 1.08 21.28 10.04
N ASP A 426 0.87 22.00 8.93
CA ASP A 426 -0.47 22.46 8.51
C ASP A 426 -1.27 21.41 7.73
N GLN A 427 -0.59 20.47 7.03
CA GLN A 427 -1.26 19.34 6.38
C GLN A 427 -1.96 18.39 7.37
N ASN A 428 -1.78 18.55 8.69
CA ASN A 428 -2.44 17.74 9.72
C ASN A 428 -3.89 18.12 10.00
N LEU A 429 -4.30 19.37 9.74
CA LEU A 429 -5.56 19.87 10.31
C LEU A 429 -6.81 19.40 9.56
N ASN A 430 -6.68 18.95 8.30
CA ASN A 430 -7.82 18.57 7.45
C ASN A 430 -7.82 17.11 6.97
N LYS A 431 -6.85 16.26 7.37
CA LYS A 431 -6.84 14.86 6.97
C LYS A 431 -7.93 14.06 7.65
N SER A 432 -8.61 13.19 6.89
CA SER A 432 -9.63 12.31 7.45
C SER A 432 -9.00 11.30 8.43
N LEU A 433 -9.80 10.78 9.36
CA LEU A 433 -9.34 9.74 10.29
C LEU A 433 -8.82 8.49 9.55
N LEU A 434 -9.41 8.16 8.40
CA LEU A 434 -8.97 7.06 7.54
C LEU A 434 -7.60 7.32 6.92
N GLU A 435 -7.32 8.54 6.48
CA GLU A 435 -6.01 8.93 5.95
C GLU A 435 -4.92 8.87 7.03
N ASN A 436 -5.23 9.34 8.24
CA ASN A 436 -4.30 9.24 9.37
C ASN A 436 -3.99 7.78 9.73
N ILE A 437 -5.00 6.90 9.71
CA ILE A 437 -4.79 5.46 9.91
C ILE A 437 -3.94 4.88 8.78
N SER A 438 -4.22 5.23 7.52
CA SER A 438 -3.45 4.78 6.35
C SER A 438 -1.98 5.21 6.45
N ASP A 439 -1.73 6.46 6.86
CA ASP A 439 -0.38 6.99 7.05
C ASP A 439 0.36 6.25 8.17
N TYR A 440 -0.30 5.98 9.30
CA TYR A 440 0.28 5.21 10.38
C TYR A 440 0.59 3.76 9.97
N ILE A 441 -0.33 3.10 9.28
CA ILE A 441 -0.14 1.75 8.73
C ILE A 441 1.04 1.73 7.76
N SER A 442 1.14 2.73 6.88
CA SER A 442 2.24 2.85 5.92
C SER A 442 3.60 3.03 6.61
N PHE A 443 3.66 3.84 7.67
CA PHE A 443 4.86 3.99 8.49
C PHE A 443 5.28 2.66 9.13
N LEU A 444 4.34 1.93 9.72
CA LEU A 444 4.61 0.63 10.31
C LEU A 444 5.12 -0.35 9.25
N ASP A 445 4.42 -0.46 8.11
CA ASP A 445 4.77 -1.39 7.04
C ASP A 445 6.20 -1.16 6.54
N ILE A 446 6.62 0.10 6.34
CA ILE A 446 7.99 0.42 5.92
C ILE A 446 8.99 0.06 7.00
N THR A 447 8.73 0.46 8.25
CA THR A 447 9.66 0.24 9.36
C THR A 447 9.92 -1.26 9.54
N ILE A 448 8.85 -2.05 9.48
CA ILE A 448 8.89 -3.50 9.63
C ILE A 448 9.52 -4.14 8.40
N SER A 449 9.06 -3.81 7.19
CA SER A 449 9.58 -4.37 5.95
C SER A 449 11.07 -4.06 5.77
N LYS A 450 11.51 -2.85 6.11
CA LYS A 450 12.92 -2.48 6.10
C LYS A 450 13.75 -3.37 7.03
N LYS A 451 13.33 -3.53 8.29
CA LYS A 451 14.03 -4.40 9.27
C LYS A 451 14.08 -5.86 8.81
N ILE A 452 12.97 -6.36 8.28
CA ILE A 452 12.82 -7.73 7.75
C ILE A 452 13.73 -7.94 6.52
N MET A 453 13.75 -7.00 5.58
CA MET A 453 14.38 -7.21 4.27
C MET A 453 15.86 -6.82 4.20
N ASN A 454 16.31 -5.89 5.04
CA ASN A 454 17.75 -5.56 5.15
C ASN A 454 18.51 -6.54 6.04
N TYR A 455 17.80 -7.50 6.63
CA TYR A 455 18.36 -8.63 7.35
C TYR A 455 19.33 -9.43 6.45
N GLY A 456 20.59 -9.53 6.87
CA GLY A 456 21.65 -10.23 6.12
C GLY A 456 22.38 -9.42 5.04
N TYR A 457 21.87 -8.23 4.67
CA TYR A 457 22.51 -7.34 3.67
C TYR A 457 23.30 -6.18 4.27
N SER A 458 22.98 -5.77 5.50
CA SER A 458 23.68 -4.69 6.23
C SER A 458 25.00 -5.19 6.82
N LYS A 459 26.13 -4.75 6.25
CA LYS A 459 27.49 -5.14 6.68
C LYS A 459 28.13 -4.22 7.74
N LYS A 460 27.40 -3.29 8.37
CA LYS A 460 27.96 -2.37 9.38
C LYS A 460 26.96 -1.97 10.47
N ASN A 461 26.99 -2.70 11.59
CA ASN A 461 27.05 -2.20 12.97
C ASN A 461 26.66 -3.32 13.96
N SER A 462 27.29 -3.28 15.13
CA SER A 462 27.25 -4.27 16.23
C SER A 462 25.92 -4.37 16.98
N SER A 463 24.84 -3.74 16.50
CA SER A 463 23.50 -3.80 17.11
C SER A 463 22.62 -4.95 16.63
N GLN A 464 23.14 -5.85 15.78
CA GLN A 464 22.38 -6.97 15.22
C GLN A 464 21.63 -7.79 16.28
N PHE A 465 22.19 -7.95 17.48
CA PHE A 465 21.55 -8.63 18.62
C PHE A 465 20.26 -7.98 19.13
N ILE A 466 20.22 -6.66 19.18
CA ILE A 466 19.03 -5.91 19.60
C ILE A 466 17.96 -5.98 18.52
N ASP A 467 18.35 -5.92 17.24
CA ASP A 467 17.45 -6.10 16.11
C ASP A 467 16.80 -7.50 16.12
N TYR A 468 17.53 -8.55 16.54
CA TYR A 468 16.99 -9.90 16.73
C TYR A 468 15.92 -9.97 17.82
N ILE A 469 16.16 -9.34 18.98
CA ILE A 469 15.21 -9.31 20.09
C ILE A 469 13.96 -8.51 19.72
N GLU A 470 14.12 -7.38 19.03
CA GLU A 470 12.99 -6.57 18.57
C GLU A 470 12.11 -7.32 17.59
N ILE A 471 12.69 -8.06 16.63
CA ILE A 471 11.92 -8.89 15.67
C ILE A 471 11.20 -10.04 16.40
N LEU A 472 11.85 -10.70 17.37
CA LEU A 472 11.26 -11.75 18.19
C LEU A 472 10.10 -11.25 19.03
N LEU A 473 10.28 -10.12 19.72
CA LEU A 473 9.22 -9.45 20.47
C LEU A 473 8.07 -9.06 19.53
N PHE A 474 8.39 -8.55 18.35
CA PHE A 474 7.41 -8.14 17.35
C PHE A 474 6.56 -9.27 16.76
N ILE A 475 7.10 -10.50 16.63
CA ILE A 475 6.30 -11.68 16.25
C ILE A 475 5.44 -12.17 17.44
N SER A 476 5.99 -12.09 18.65
CA SER A 476 5.32 -12.59 19.87
C SER A 476 4.16 -11.71 20.35
N VAL A 477 4.23 -10.39 20.14
CA VAL A 477 3.26 -9.41 20.66
C VAL A 477 1.88 -9.51 19.97
N PRO A 478 1.75 -9.58 18.63
CA PRO A 478 0.47 -9.83 17.98
C PRO A 478 -0.12 -11.18 18.38
N GLY A 479 0.73 -12.21 18.54
CA GLY A 479 0.31 -13.52 19.08
C GLY A 479 -0.28 -13.39 20.48
N PHE A 480 0.36 -12.63 21.36
CA PHE A 480 -0.15 -12.32 22.69
C PHE A 480 -1.47 -11.55 22.66
N PHE A 481 -1.62 -10.52 21.82
CA PHE A 481 -2.86 -9.76 21.71
C PHE A 481 -4.01 -10.56 21.09
N ILE A 482 -3.73 -11.45 20.14
CA ILE A 482 -4.73 -12.39 19.62
C ILE A 482 -5.17 -13.34 20.73
N LEU A 483 -4.25 -13.88 21.51
CA LEU A 483 -4.56 -14.70 22.68
C LEU A 483 -5.34 -13.90 23.74
N LEU A 484 -5.02 -12.62 23.93
CA LEU A 484 -5.71 -11.71 24.85
C LEU A 484 -7.12 -11.37 24.35
N ILE A 485 -7.31 -11.13 23.05
CA ILE A 485 -8.63 -10.90 22.45
C ILE A 485 -9.48 -12.16 22.53
N ILE A 486 -8.90 -13.33 22.27
CA ILE A 486 -9.57 -14.62 22.49
C ILE A 486 -9.96 -14.79 23.96
N TYR A 487 -9.08 -14.41 24.89
CA TYR A 487 -9.34 -14.43 26.34
C TYR A 487 -10.45 -13.45 26.76
N ILE A 488 -10.41 -12.20 26.27
CA ILE A 488 -11.40 -11.16 26.55
C ILE A 488 -12.76 -11.54 25.95
N TYR A 489 -12.79 -11.98 24.69
CA TYR A 489 -14.00 -12.50 24.03
C TYR A 489 -14.61 -13.69 24.79
N ARG A 490 -13.76 -14.57 25.35
CA ARG A 490 -14.20 -15.70 26.17
C ARG A 490 -14.84 -15.24 27.48
N ASN A 491 -14.26 -14.25 28.16
CA ASN A 491 -14.78 -13.74 29.43
C ASN A 491 -16.01 -12.83 29.25
N ILE A 492 -16.15 -12.17 28.10
CA ILE A 492 -17.36 -11.40 27.74
C ILE A 492 -18.53 -12.34 27.38
N LYS A 493 -18.28 -13.44 26.65
CA LYS A 493 -19.33 -14.44 26.35
C LYS A 493 -19.79 -15.24 27.57
N GLU A 494 -18.93 -15.43 28.58
CA GLU A 494 -19.36 -15.96 29.90
C GLU A 494 -20.32 -15.01 30.63
N PHE A 495 -20.35 -13.71 30.25
CA PHE A 495 -21.31 -12.74 30.79
C PHE A 495 -22.65 -12.71 30.04
N GLU A 496 -22.67 -12.98 28.73
CA GLU A 496 -23.87 -12.79 27.90
C GLU A 496 -24.67 -14.07 27.56
N LEU A 497 -24.11 -15.28 27.71
CA LEU A 497 -24.83 -16.51 27.34
C LEU A 497 -25.33 -17.31 28.56
N HIS A 498 -26.66 -17.23 28.73
CA HIS A 498 -27.56 -17.99 29.60
C HIS A 498 -27.74 -17.46 31.05
N PRO A 499 -28.61 -16.46 31.28
CA PRO A 499 -29.23 -16.22 32.60
C PRO A 499 -29.76 -17.49 33.28
N LEU A 500 -30.15 -18.51 32.50
CA LEU A 500 -30.53 -19.84 32.99
C LEU A 500 -29.37 -20.60 33.68
N ASN A 501 -28.14 -20.51 33.17
CA ASN A 501 -26.98 -21.19 33.78
C ASN A 501 -26.62 -20.54 35.11
N ARG A 502 -26.71 -19.20 35.19
CA ARG A 502 -26.55 -18.45 36.44
C ARG A 502 -27.66 -18.80 37.43
N LEU A 503 -28.89 -18.92 36.97
CA LEU A 503 -30.04 -19.36 37.76
C LEU A 503 -29.83 -20.78 38.30
N GLU A 504 -29.48 -21.74 37.45
CA GLU A 504 -29.26 -23.14 37.84
C GLU A 504 -28.09 -23.26 38.84
N LYS A 505 -26.99 -22.54 38.62
CA LYS A 505 -25.84 -22.52 39.54
C LYS A 505 -26.22 -21.96 40.91
N ASN A 506 -26.91 -20.82 40.95
CA ASN A 506 -27.38 -20.21 42.20
C ASN A 506 -28.37 -21.11 42.93
N TYR A 507 -29.29 -21.74 42.18
CA TYR A 507 -30.26 -22.66 42.73
C TYR A 507 -29.60 -23.91 43.34
N ARG A 508 -28.63 -24.52 42.64
CA ARG A 508 -27.84 -25.65 43.18
C ARG A 508 -27.11 -25.26 44.46
N GLN A 509 -26.56 -24.05 44.54
CA GLN A 509 -25.92 -23.56 45.77
C GLN A 509 -26.91 -23.41 46.93
N ILE A 510 -28.14 -22.94 46.67
CA ILE A 510 -29.19 -22.85 47.70
C ILE A 510 -29.51 -24.24 48.25
N LEU A 511 -29.68 -25.23 47.36
CA LEU A 511 -29.97 -26.60 47.77
C LEU A 511 -28.80 -27.26 48.54
N ILE A 512 -27.55 -27.01 48.13
CA ILE A 512 -26.38 -27.49 48.87
C ILE A 512 -26.33 -26.85 50.27
N LYS A 513 -26.62 -25.55 50.40
CA LYS A 513 -26.71 -24.88 51.70
C LYS A 513 -27.81 -25.46 52.61
N GLN A 514 -28.91 -25.92 52.01
CA GLN A 514 -30.01 -26.62 52.71
C GLN A 514 -29.69 -28.09 53.03
N GLY A 515 -28.46 -28.56 52.75
CA GLY A 515 -27.99 -29.90 53.08
C GLY A 515 -28.36 -30.98 52.07
N HIS A 516 -28.83 -30.63 50.88
CA HIS A 516 -29.10 -31.58 49.79
C HIS A 516 -27.81 -31.95 49.06
N LYS A 517 -27.61 -33.24 48.75
CA LYS A 517 -26.44 -33.70 48.01
C LYS A 517 -26.73 -33.71 46.51
N ILE A 518 -25.96 -32.91 45.77
CA ILE A 518 -26.09 -32.73 44.32
C ILE A 518 -24.72 -32.87 43.69
N ASN A 519 -24.54 -33.85 42.81
CA ASN A 519 -23.33 -33.95 41.99
C ASN A 519 -23.40 -32.90 40.85
N PRO A 520 -22.36 -32.07 40.63
CA PRO A 520 -22.31 -31.09 39.54
C PRO A 520 -22.54 -31.68 38.14
N GLN A 521 -22.18 -32.95 37.94
CA GLN A 521 -22.29 -33.63 36.64
C GLN A 521 -23.65 -34.31 36.43
N ASN A 522 -24.48 -34.41 37.46
CA ASN A 522 -25.77 -35.09 37.39
C ASN A 522 -26.92 -34.10 37.04
N SER A 523 -27.92 -34.64 36.33
CA SER A 523 -29.20 -33.96 36.13
C SER A 523 -29.84 -33.60 37.48
N LEU A 524 -30.60 -32.49 37.53
CA LEU A 524 -31.36 -32.06 38.71
C LEU A 524 -32.38 -33.11 39.20
N HIS A 525 -32.67 -34.15 38.38
CA HIS A 525 -33.48 -35.29 38.81
C HIS A 525 -32.76 -36.27 39.76
N VAL A 526 -31.43 -36.34 39.69
CA VAL A 526 -30.61 -37.30 40.45
C VAL A 526 -30.00 -36.58 41.65
N MET A 527 -30.85 -36.22 42.60
CA MET A 527 -30.49 -35.51 43.83
C MET A 527 -30.94 -36.29 45.06
N GLU A 528 -30.09 -36.33 46.08
CA GLU A 528 -30.44 -36.88 47.39
C GLU A 528 -30.95 -35.77 48.32
N PHE A 529 -32.19 -35.92 48.79
CA PHE A 529 -32.78 -34.97 49.73
C PHE A 529 -32.18 -35.11 51.13
N SER A 530 -32.07 -34.00 51.88
CA SER A 530 -31.62 -34.06 53.27
C SER A 530 -32.66 -34.80 54.13
N LYS A 531 -32.20 -35.49 55.18
CA LYS A 531 -33.06 -36.35 56.03
C LYS A 531 -34.23 -35.59 56.68
N ASN A 532 -34.08 -34.27 56.89
CA ASN A 532 -35.07 -33.43 57.58
C ASN A 532 -35.96 -32.61 56.62
N THR A 533 -35.94 -32.89 55.31
CA THR A 533 -36.79 -32.15 54.35
C THR A 533 -38.24 -32.64 54.41
N SER A 534 -39.19 -31.73 54.65
CA SER A 534 -40.63 -32.04 54.64
C SER A 534 -41.11 -32.55 53.28
N HIS A 535 -42.19 -33.34 53.27
CA HIS A 535 -42.77 -33.87 52.03
C HIS A 535 -43.21 -32.75 51.06
N GLU A 536 -43.76 -31.66 51.61
CA GLU A 536 -44.20 -30.49 50.84
C GLU A 536 -43.01 -29.76 50.17
N THR A 537 -41.91 -29.58 50.91
CA THR A 537 -40.68 -28.96 50.37
C THR A 537 -40.05 -29.82 49.27
N LYS A 538 -40.09 -31.16 49.40
CA LYS A 538 -39.60 -32.07 48.35
C LYS A 538 -40.40 -31.93 47.05
N GLN A 539 -41.72 -31.73 47.13
CA GLN A 539 -42.56 -31.53 45.95
C GLN A 539 -42.26 -30.18 45.26
N LYS A 540 -42.08 -29.11 46.03
CA LYS A 540 -41.68 -27.78 45.52
C LYS A 540 -40.33 -27.81 44.79
N ILE A 541 -39.32 -28.44 45.40
CA ILE A 541 -37.99 -28.63 44.76
C ILE A 541 -38.10 -29.43 43.47
N ARG A 542 -38.91 -30.52 43.44
CA ARG A 542 -39.12 -31.30 42.20
C ARG A 542 -39.80 -30.49 41.10
N LEU A 543 -40.75 -29.63 41.44
CA LEU A 543 -41.42 -28.74 40.48
C LEU A 543 -40.44 -27.72 39.89
N ILE A 544 -39.61 -27.09 40.73
CA ILE A 544 -38.59 -26.14 40.28
C ILE A 544 -37.53 -26.86 39.41
N ASN A 545 -37.09 -28.06 39.81
CA ASN A 545 -36.15 -28.87 39.01
C ASN A 545 -36.70 -29.13 37.61
N ARG A 546 -37.98 -29.53 37.51
CA ARG A 546 -38.65 -29.78 36.24
C ARG A 546 -38.70 -28.53 35.36
N LYS A 547 -39.10 -27.37 35.91
CA LYS A 547 -39.15 -26.10 35.16
C LYS A 547 -37.78 -25.65 34.66
N ILE A 548 -36.72 -25.82 35.46
CA ILE A 548 -35.35 -25.49 35.04
C ILE A 548 -34.89 -26.42 33.90
N LEU A 549 -35.24 -27.71 33.96
CA LEU A 549 -34.90 -28.69 32.92
C LEU A 549 -35.71 -28.45 31.63
N GLU A 550 -37.00 -28.12 31.73
CA GLU A 550 -37.83 -27.73 30.58
C GLU A 550 -37.26 -26.48 29.89
N LEU A 551 -36.81 -25.46 30.64
CA LEU A 551 -36.13 -24.30 30.06
C LEU A 551 -34.75 -24.61 29.47
N LYS A 552 -34.08 -25.67 29.96
CA LYS A 552 -32.74 -26.05 29.51
C LYS A 552 -32.77 -26.90 28.24
N TYR A 553 -33.74 -27.80 28.13
CA TYR A 553 -33.84 -28.81 27.06
C TYR A 553 -35.08 -28.67 26.17
N GLY A 554 -36.02 -27.79 26.51
CA GLY A 554 -37.21 -27.50 25.71
C GLY A 554 -36.94 -26.57 24.51
N LEU A 555 -37.86 -26.60 23.55
CA LEU A 555 -37.74 -25.89 22.27
C LEU A 555 -38.01 -24.37 22.36
N ASN A 556 -38.68 -23.89 23.42
CA ASN A 556 -38.95 -22.46 23.64
C ASN A 556 -38.15 -21.93 24.84
N LYS A 557 -37.21 -21.02 24.58
CA LYS A 557 -36.38 -20.35 25.60
C LYS A 557 -36.82 -18.90 25.76
N ASN A 558 -37.89 -18.65 26.53
CA ASN A 558 -38.43 -17.30 26.71
C ASN A 558 -37.88 -16.63 27.99
N TYR A 559 -37.41 -15.39 27.91
CA TYR A 559 -36.76 -14.67 29.03
C TYR A 559 -37.73 -14.38 30.20
N SER A 560 -39.02 -14.22 29.89
CA SER A 560 -40.11 -14.05 30.86
C SER A 560 -40.25 -15.25 31.81
N GLU A 561 -40.08 -16.47 31.29
CA GLU A 561 -40.19 -17.70 32.07
C GLU A 561 -38.98 -17.89 33.01
N ILE A 562 -37.79 -17.48 32.59
CA ILE A 562 -36.59 -17.47 33.45
C ILE A 562 -36.82 -16.55 34.66
N LYS A 563 -37.43 -15.38 34.45
CA LYS A 563 -37.76 -14.43 35.53
C LYS A 563 -38.81 -15.01 36.49
N ALA A 564 -39.83 -15.71 35.98
CA ALA A 564 -40.84 -16.38 36.78
C ALA A 564 -40.27 -17.55 37.62
N VAL A 565 -39.34 -18.34 37.06
CA VAL A 565 -38.65 -19.38 37.84
C VAL A 565 -37.72 -18.77 38.88
N THR A 566 -37.09 -17.63 38.59
CA THR A 566 -36.26 -16.90 39.57
C THR A 566 -37.08 -16.40 40.75
N SER A 567 -38.30 -15.88 40.52
CA SER A 567 -39.17 -15.44 41.60
C SER A 567 -39.69 -16.61 42.43
N LEU A 568 -40.04 -17.74 41.78
CA LEU A 568 -40.44 -18.98 42.47
C LEU A 568 -39.36 -19.51 43.41
N ILE A 569 -38.10 -19.55 42.96
CA ILE A 569 -36.96 -19.96 43.81
C ILE A 569 -36.82 -19.03 45.02
N LYS A 570 -37.02 -17.72 44.83
CA LYS A 570 -36.93 -16.75 45.94
C LYS A 570 -38.07 -16.93 46.94
N SER A 571 -39.31 -17.07 46.49
CA SER A 571 -40.48 -17.17 47.38
C SER A 571 -40.55 -18.51 48.12
N GLU A 572 -40.14 -19.62 47.48
CA GLU A 572 -40.34 -20.95 48.08
C GLU A 572 -39.13 -21.49 48.86
N LEU A 573 -37.92 -20.97 48.61
CA LEU A 573 -36.70 -21.55 49.15
C LEU A 573 -35.76 -20.55 49.84
N ARG A 574 -36.03 -19.24 49.77
CA ARG A 574 -35.10 -18.21 50.30
C ARG A 574 -35.51 -17.61 51.64
N ASP A 575 -36.69 -17.97 52.17
CA ASP A 575 -37.20 -17.52 53.48
C ASP A 575 -37.15 -18.61 54.58
N LYS A 576 -36.18 -19.53 54.51
CA LYS A 576 -35.86 -20.47 55.60
C LYS A 576 -34.36 -20.66 55.79
#